data_AF-X1SZ79-F1
#
_entry.id   AF-X1SZ79-F1
#
_cell.length_a   1.000
_cell.length_b   1.000
_cell.length_c   1.000
_cell.angle_alpha   90.00
_cell.angle_beta   90.00
_cell.angle_gamma   90.00
#
_symmetry.space_group_name_H-M   'P 1'
#
loop_
_entity.id
_entity.type
_entity.pdbx_description
1 polymer ?
#
loop_
_entity_poly.entity_id
_entity_poly.type
_entity_poly.pdbx_seq_one_letter_code
_entity_poly.pdbx_strand_id
1 'polypeptide(L)'
;MSELRYELWLIHKKIVLNIDEIRKDFPLLERKVHNFPLVYMDNGATTQKPRIVIETIRQLYSRQNSSIHRGVHFLSEQITDI
;
A
#
# COMPACT_ATOMS: atom_id res chain seq x y z
N MET A 1 27.75 21.95 -24.56
CA MET A 1 27.24 21.11 -23.46
C MET A 1 26.55 22.04 -22.48
N SER A 2 25.23 22.22 -22.62
CA SER A 2 24.46 23.37 -22.12
C SER A 2 23.76 23.12 -20.78
N GLU A 3 23.50 24.21 -20.05
CA GLU A 3 22.69 24.36 -18.82
C GLU A 3 21.50 23.39 -18.73
N LEU A 4 20.81 23.17 -19.86
CA LEU A 4 19.62 22.32 -19.96
C LEU A 4 19.86 20.89 -19.43
N ARG A 5 21.07 20.36 -19.61
CA ARG A 5 21.44 19.01 -19.15
C ARG A 5 21.65 18.95 -17.64
N TYR A 6 22.03 20.07 -17.01
CA TYR A 6 22.15 20.23 -15.56
C TYR A 6 20.78 20.39 -14.90
N GLU A 7 19.88 21.19 -15.49
CA GLU A 7 18.49 21.34 -15.01
C GLU A 7 17.73 20.02 -15.10
N LEU A 8 17.86 19.28 -16.21
CA LEU A 8 17.34 17.92 -16.35
C LEU A 8 17.90 16.97 -15.27
N TRP A 9 19.18 17.08 -14.94
CA TRP A 9 19.78 16.27 -13.88
C TRP A 9 19.23 16.62 -12.49
N LEU A 10 18.98 17.90 -12.19
CA LEU A 10 18.39 18.33 -10.91
C LEU A 10 16.94 17.84 -10.75
N ILE A 11 16.14 17.86 -11.83
CA ILE A 11 14.76 17.35 -11.85
C ILE A 11 14.74 15.83 -11.57
N HIS A 12 15.70 15.07 -12.09
CA HIS A 12 15.80 13.62 -11.85
C HIS A 12 16.41 13.27 -10.48
N LYS A 13 17.02 14.23 -9.77
CA LYS A 13 17.83 13.95 -8.56
C LYS A 13 17.02 13.75 -7.28
N LYS A 14 15.69 13.88 -7.27
CA LYS A 14 14.96 13.89 -5.98
C LYS A 14 13.58 13.27 -5.97
N ILE A 15 13.51 12.01 -6.38
CA ILE A 15 12.68 11.05 -5.64
C ILE A 15 13.65 10.16 -4.87
N VAL A 16 14.12 10.65 -3.72
CA VAL A 16 14.89 9.82 -2.80
C VAL A 16 13.86 8.95 -2.06
N LEU A 17 13.91 7.65 -2.28
CA LEU A 17 13.08 6.68 -1.57
C LEU A 17 13.43 6.70 -0.08
N ASN A 18 12.50 7.17 0.75
CA ASN A 18 12.64 7.12 2.21
C ASN A 18 12.13 5.76 2.72
N ILE A 19 13.06 4.84 2.95
CA ILE A 19 12.74 3.48 3.38
C ILE A 19 12.07 3.45 4.76
N ASP A 20 12.46 4.35 5.67
CA ASP A 20 11.88 4.40 7.02
C ASP A 20 10.43 4.89 6.99
N GLU A 21 10.08 5.79 6.08
CA GLU A 21 8.69 6.17 5.84
C GLU A 21 7.89 5.01 5.25
N ILE A 22 8.41 4.35 4.21
CA ILE A 22 7.74 3.19 3.59
C ILE A 22 7.49 2.09 4.62
N ARG A 23 8.45 1.79 5.51
CA ARG A 23 8.31 0.74 6.53
C ARG A 23 7.16 1.02 7.51
N LYS A 24 6.87 2.29 7.82
CA LYS A 24 5.75 2.68 8.70
C LYS A 24 4.38 2.34 8.11
N ASP A 25 4.29 2.20 6.78
CA ASP A 25 3.05 1.76 6.14
C ASP A 25 2.76 0.28 6.39
N PHE A 26 3.74 -0.54 6.77
CA PHE A 26 3.58 -1.98 6.99
C PHE A 26 3.55 -2.29 8.50
N PRO A 27 2.37 -2.27 9.15
CA PRO A 27 2.27 -2.36 10.61
C PRO A 27 2.86 -3.65 11.19
N LEU A 28 2.89 -4.75 10.43
CA LEU A 28 3.49 -6.00 10.93
C LEU A 28 4.99 -5.85 11.20
N LEU A 29 5.71 -4.97 10.48
CA LEU A 29 7.15 -4.79 10.63
C LEU A 29 7.56 -4.13 11.96
N GLU A 30 6.61 -3.56 12.70
CA GLU A 30 6.83 -3.03 14.06
C GLU A 30 6.85 -4.14 15.13
N ARG A 31 6.41 -5.36 14.78
CA ARG A 31 6.27 -6.47 15.72
C ARG A 31 7.63 -7.06 16.11
N LYS A 32 7.70 -7.58 17.34
CA LYS A 32 8.79 -8.44 17.80
C LYS A 32 8.40 -9.92 17.74
N VAL A 33 9.36 -10.77 17.36
CA VAL A 33 9.25 -12.23 17.39
C VAL A 33 10.38 -12.76 18.26
N HIS A 34 10.04 -13.57 19.28
CA HIS A 34 11.01 -14.02 20.30
C HIS A 34 11.82 -12.87 20.93
N ASN A 35 11.17 -11.72 21.16
CA ASN A 35 11.77 -10.47 21.68
C ASN A 35 12.75 -9.75 20.75
N PHE A 36 12.95 -10.21 19.51
CA PHE A 36 13.75 -9.53 18.49
C PHE A 36 12.89 -8.81 17.46
N PRO A 37 13.36 -7.69 16.86
CA PRO A 37 12.67 -7.05 15.75
C PRO A 37 12.41 -8.03 14.61
N LEU A 38 11.19 -8.00 14.04
CA LEU A 38 10.86 -8.86 12.92
C LEU A 38 11.69 -8.52 11.68
N VAL A 39 12.41 -9.51 11.16
CA VAL A 39 13.06 -9.47 9.84
C VAL A 39 12.37 -10.51 8.95
N TYR A 40 11.44 -10.06 8.11
CA TYR A 40 10.65 -10.92 7.26
C TYR A 40 11.32 -11.11 5.89
N MET A 41 11.96 -12.26 5.68
CA MET A 41 12.68 -12.59 4.42
C MET A 41 11.97 -13.61 3.54
N ASP A 42 10.70 -13.91 3.82
CA ASP A 42 9.89 -14.88 3.04
C ASP A 42 8.90 -14.18 2.09
N ASN A 43 9.33 -13.08 1.48
CA ASN A 43 8.50 -12.29 0.55
C ASN A 43 8.17 -13.04 -0.75
N GLY A 44 8.98 -14.05 -1.10
CA GLY A 44 8.75 -14.91 -2.26
C GLY A 44 7.53 -15.82 -2.11
N ALA A 45 7.21 -16.25 -0.89
CA ALA A 45 5.99 -17.00 -0.62
C ALA A 45 4.76 -16.10 -0.47
N THR A 46 4.88 -15.01 0.30
CA THR A 46 3.82 -14.00 0.44
C THR A 46 4.35 -12.68 0.98
N THR A 47 3.68 -11.58 0.67
CA THR A 47 4.09 -10.22 1.04
C THR A 47 3.25 -9.63 2.17
N GLN A 48 3.89 -8.79 2.98
CA GLN A 48 3.20 -7.98 3.98
C GLN A 48 2.31 -6.93 3.33
N LYS A 49 1.23 -6.55 4.01
CA LYS A 49 0.23 -5.62 3.48
C LYS A 49 0.41 -4.24 4.11
N PRO A 50 0.47 -3.16 3.31
CA PRO A 50 0.48 -1.82 3.86
C PRO A 50 -0.89 -1.45 4.44
N ARG A 51 -0.91 -0.45 5.32
CA ARG A 51 -2.10 0.01 6.05
C ARG A 51 -3.25 0.39 5.12
N ILE A 52 -2.95 1.03 3.99
CA ILE A 52 -3.95 1.41 2.98
C ILE A 52 -4.74 0.19 2.48
N VAL A 53 -4.07 -0.93 2.19
CA VAL A 53 -4.73 -2.16 1.71
C VAL A 53 -5.61 -2.77 2.80
N ILE A 54 -5.08 -2.84 4.03
CA ILE A 54 -5.81 -3.37 5.18
C ILE A 54 -7.08 -2.54 5.42
N GLU A 55 -6.94 -1.22 5.40
CA GLU A 55 -8.03 -0.29 5.66
C GLU A 55 -9.08 -0.31 4.56
N THR A 56 -8.69 -0.37 3.29
CA THR A 56 -9.64 -0.50 2.17
C THR A 56 -10.46 -1.79 2.31
N ILE A 57 -9.81 -2.92 2.59
CA ILE A 57 -10.51 -4.19 2.82
C ILE A 57 -11.47 -4.09 4.01
N ARG A 58 -11.04 -3.45 5.10
CA ARG A 58 -11.88 -3.22 6.28
C ARG A 58 -13.09 -2.36 5.95
N GLN A 59 -12.91 -1.28 5.18
CA GLN A 59 -13.99 -0.39 4.76
C GLN A 59 -14.98 -1.10 3.85
N LEU A 60 -14.48 -1.85 2.86
CA LEU A 60 -15.30 -2.65 1.95
C LEU A 60 -16.21 -3.59 2.75
N TYR A 61 -15.63 -4.41 3.65
CA TYR A 61 -16.41 -5.36 4.42
C TYR A 61 -17.34 -4.72 5.46
N SER A 62 -17.00 -3.53 5.98
CA SER A 62 -17.81 -2.88 7.01
C SER A 62 -18.92 -1.98 6.48
N ARG A 63 -18.83 -1.52 5.23
CA ARG A 63 -19.76 -0.50 4.68
C ARG A 63 -20.38 -0.89 3.35
N GLN A 64 -19.68 -1.67 2.55
CA GLN A 64 -19.98 -1.88 1.14
C GLN A 64 -20.01 -3.37 0.80
N ASN A 65 -20.22 -4.27 1.76
CA ASN A 65 -20.24 -5.70 1.46
C ASN A 65 -21.57 -6.08 0.80
N SER A 66 -21.56 -6.40 -0.49
CA SER A 66 -22.72 -6.85 -1.25
C SER A 66 -22.31 -7.86 -2.32
N SER A 67 -23.27 -8.65 -2.81
CA SER A 67 -23.03 -9.59 -3.90
C SER A 67 -22.82 -8.85 -5.23
N ILE A 68 -21.76 -9.21 -5.96
CA ILE A 68 -21.37 -8.60 -7.24
C ILE A 68 -22.36 -8.88 -8.39
N HIS A 69 -23.14 -9.98 -8.29
CA HIS A 69 -23.83 -10.55 -9.45
C HIS A 69 -25.34 -10.29 -9.54
N ARG A 70 -26.01 -9.83 -8.49
CA ARG A 70 -27.47 -9.59 -8.54
C ARG A 70 -27.89 -8.51 -7.54
N GLY A 71 -28.08 -7.28 -8.01
CA GLY A 71 -28.77 -6.29 -7.21
C GLY A 71 -28.77 -4.91 -7.86
N VAL A 72 -29.92 -4.50 -8.37
CA VAL A 72 -30.26 -3.13 -8.78
C VAL A 72 -30.41 -2.21 -7.56
N HIS A 73 -29.49 -2.34 -6.59
CA HIS A 73 -29.53 -1.70 -5.28
C HIS A 73 -28.21 -1.01 -4.97
N PHE A 74 -28.30 0.14 -4.29
CA PHE A 74 -27.23 1.12 -4.03
C PHE A 74 -25.86 0.52 -3.66
N LEU A 75 -25.81 -0.49 -2.79
CA LEU A 75 -24.55 -1.09 -2.35
C LEU A 75 -23.88 -1.99 -3.40
N SER A 76 -24.63 -2.54 -4.36
CA SER A 76 -24.08 -3.33 -5.46
C SER A 76 -23.41 -2.45 -6.52
N GLU A 77 -23.96 -1.24 -6.78
CA GLU A 77 -23.35 -0.25 -7.66
C GLU A 77 -22.03 0.26 -7.05
N GLN A 78 -22.04 0.60 -5.75
CA GLN A 78 -20.84 1.11 -5.06
C GLN A 78 -19.65 0.13 -5.03
N ILE A 79 -19.86 -1.18 -5.17
CA ILE A 79 -18.76 -2.16 -5.24
C ILE A 79 -18.18 -2.26 -6.66
N THR A 80 -19.00 -2.01 -7.68
CA THR A 80 -18.60 -2.19 -9.08
C THR A 80 -17.66 -1.07 -9.53
N ASP A 81 -17.73 0.10 -8.90
CA ASP A 81 -16.91 1.28 -9.20
C ASP A 81 -15.61 1.39 -8.36
N ILE A 82 -15.26 0.37 -7.57
CA ILE A 82 -14.01 0.27 -6.78
C ILE A 82 -12.95 -0.51 -7.56
#